data_AF-A0AAV7RQR9-F1
#
_entry.id   AF-A0AAV7RQR9-F1
#
_cell.length_a   1.000
_cell.length_b   1.000
_cell.length_c   1.000
_cell.angle_alpha   90.00
_cell.angle_beta   90.00
_cell.angle_gamma   90.00
#
_symmetry.space_group_name_H-M   'P 1'
#
loop_
_entity.id
_entity.type
_entity.pdbx_description
1 polymer ?
#
loop_
_entity_poly.entity_id
_entity_poly.type
_entity_poly.pdbx_seq_one_letter_code
_entity_poly.pdbx_strand_id
1 'polypeptide(L)'
;MSASLSALQRQRALSLLYLAALFWPAAQEVAPLGHSAVLDPQGHFLVHWGRQGDRITFLLEVQTLGYVGFGLSTTGAMASADLVIGGVRQDGKPYLQVRAQKGLRASASAQIHRTPSGEATMMAVSFTCSLKLPILHGLH
;
A
#
# COMPACT_ATOMS: atom_id res chain seq x y z
N MET A 1 -27.50 11.83 47.88
CA MET A 1 -26.26 11.23 48.42
C MET A 1 -25.25 11.21 47.28
N SER A 2 -24.37 12.21 47.21
CA SER A 2 -23.41 12.37 46.12
C SER A 2 -22.04 11.89 46.62
N ALA A 3 -21.58 10.73 46.13
CA ALA A 3 -20.29 10.18 46.52
C ALA A 3 -19.19 10.97 45.79
N SER A 4 -18.54 11.89 46.50
CA SER A 4 -17.34 12.57 46.04
C SER A 4 -16.21 11.55 45.95
N LEU A 5 -15.89 11.13 44.73
CA LEU A 5 -14.73 10.28 44.48
C LEU A 5 -13.48 11.01 44.97
N SER A 6 -12.75 10.37 45.89
CA SER A 6 -11.54 10.92 46.53
C SER A 6 -10.50 11.29 45.47
N ALA A 7 -9.66 12.30 45.76
CA ALA A 7 -8.63 12.79 44.83
C ALA A 7 -7.73 11.66 44.30
N LEU A 8 -7.47 10.65 45.13
CA LEU A 8 -6.70 9.45 44.76
C LEU A 8 -7.42 8.57 43.71
N GLN A 9 -8.75 8.47 43.77
CA GLN A 9 -9.55 7.71 42.80
C GLN A 9 -9.61 8.43 41.44
N ARG A 10 -9.60 9.77 41.46
CA ARG A 10 -9.47 10.60 40.26
C ARG A 10 -8.08 10.46 39.64
N GLN A 11 -7.01 10.48 40.45
CA GLN A 11 -5.63 10.29 39.99
C GLN A 11 -5.45 8.93 39.31
N ARG A 12 -5.99 7.85 39.90
CA ARG A 12 -5.91 6.48 39.35
C ARG A 12 -6.70 6.33 38.05
N ALA A 13 -7.87 6.95 37.95
CA ALA A 13 -8.65 6.96 36.71
C ALA A 13 -7.91 7.71 35.59
N LEU A 14 -7.27 8.85 35.90
CA LEU A 14 -6.46 9.59 34.94
C LEU A 14 -5.20 8.82 34.53
N SER A 15 -4.54 8.12 35.46
CA SER A 15 -3.38 7.26 35.16
C SER A 15 -3.75 6.09 34.24
N LEU A 16 -4.91 5.46 34.45
CA LEU A 16 -5.40 4.37 33.59
C LEU A 16 -5.80 4.87 32.19
N LEU A 17 -6.42 6.04 32.09
CA LEU A 17 -6.72 6.69 30.81
C LEU A 17 -5.44 7.09 30.06
N TYR A 18 -4.43 7.59 30.77
CA TYR A 18 -3.14 7.98 30.17
C TYR A 18 -2.38 6.76 29.64
N LEU A 19 -2.36 5.64 30.39
CA LEU A 19 -1.77 4.39 29.91
C LEU A 19 -2.55 3.80 28.73
N ALA A 20 -3.87 3.85 28.73
CA ALA A 20 -4.69 3.38 27.60
C ALA A 20 -4.45 4.20 26.31
N ALA A 21 -4.22 5.51 26.44
CA ALA A 21 -3.89 6.38 25.30
C ALA A 21 -2.50 6.07 24.70
N LEU A 22 -1.54 5.62 25.50
CA LEU A 22 -0.21 5.19 25.02
C LEU A 22 -0.25 3.88 24.22
N PHE A 23 -1.31 3.10 24.38
CA PHE A 23 -1.53 1.86 23.63
C PHE A 23 -2.50 2.04 22.46
N TRP A 24 -2.84 3.27 22.07
CA TRP A 24 -3.59 3.48 20.83
C TRP A 24 -2.70 3.04 19.66
N PRO A 25 -3.01 1.94 18.96
CA PRO A 25 -2.29 1.61 17.76
C PRO A 25 -2.61 2.74 16.78
N ALA A 26 -1.60 3.46 16.32
CA ALA A 26 -1.71 4.19 15.07
C ALA A 26 -1.90 3.12 13.98
N ALA A 27 -3.14 2.68 13.79
CA ALA A 27 -3.50 1.84 12.67
C ALA A 27 -3.01 2.59 11.43
N GLN A 28 -2.01 2.02 10.75
CA GLN A 28 -1.61 2.52 9.45
C GLN A 28 -2.83 2.30 8.55
N GLU A 29 -3.60 3.35 8.32
CA GLU A 29 -4.79 3.31 7.50
C GLU A 29 -4.32 3.07 6.06
N VAL A 30 -4.23 1.81 5.67
CA VAL A 30 -4.08 1.43 4.28
C VAL A 30 -5.36 1.89 3.60
N ALA A 31 -5.23 2.77 2.60
CA ALA A 31 -6.36 3.30 1.86
C ALA A 31 -7.33 2.15 1.46
N PRO A 32 -8.65 2.29 1.68
CA PRO A 32 -9.59 1.26 1.27
C PRO A 32 -9.46 1.03 -0.25
N LEU A 33 -9.07 -0.19 -0.62
CA LEU A 33 -8.83 -0.59 -2.02
C LEU A 33 -10.16 -0.86 -2.73
N GLY A 34 -10.95 0.20 -2.94
CA GLY A 34 -12.31 0.12 -3.47
C GLY A 34 -12.40 -0.14 -4.98
N HIS A 35 -11.28 -0.12 -5.70
CA HIS A 35 -11.24 -0.33 -7.14
C HIS A 35 -10.37 -1.54 -7.49
N SER A 36 -10.71 -2.23 -8.58
CA SER A 36 -9.91 -3.32 -9.11
C SER A 36 -10.02 -3.45 -10.63
N ALA A 37 -9.01 -4.07 -11.24
CA ALA A 37 -8.96 -4.40 -12.65
C ALA A 37 -8.08 -5.64 -12.89
N VAL A 38 -8.49 -6.46 -13.85
CA VAL A 38 -7.70 -7.58 -14.36
C VAL A 38 -6.98 -7.08 -15.62
N LEU A 39 -5.65 -7.24 -15.67
CA LEU A 39 -4.80 -6.69 -16.74
C LEU A 39 -4.33 -7.74 -17.76
N ASP A 40 -4.72 -9.01 -17.59
CA ASP A 40 -4.43 -10.09 -18.51
C ASP A 40 -5.68 -10.94 -18.80
N PRO A 41 -5.81 -11.55 -19.98
CA PRO A 41 -6.98 -12.38 -20.31
C PRO A 41 -7.17 -13.60 -19.39
N GLN A 42 -6.11 -14.07 -18.73
CA GLN A 42 -6.13 -15.27 -17.89
C GLN A 42 -6.47 -14.98 -16.42
N GLY A 43 -6.55 -13.71 -16.01
CA GLY A 43 -6.84 -13.35 -14.62
C GLY A 43 -5.65 -13.52 -13.67
N HIS A 44 -4.44 -13.66 -14.20
CA HIS A 44 -3.21 -13.84 -13.43
C HIS A 44 -2.59 -12.52 -12.98
N PHE A 45 -3.08 -11.37 -13.45
CA PHE A 45 -2.61 -10.04 -13.15
C PHE A 45 -3.80 -9.20 -12.66
N LEU A 46 -4.00 -9.23 -11.34
CA LEU A 46 -5.03 -8.45 -10.68
C LEU A 46 -4.41 -7.21 -10.03
N VAL A 47 -5.07 -6.07 -10.20
CA VAL A 47 -4.69 -4.80 -9.58
C VAL A 47 -5.84 -4.31 -8.74
N HIS A 48 -5.58 -4.00 -7.48
CA HIS A 48 -6.48 -3.23 -6.63
C HIS A 48 -5.90 -1.85 -6.36
N TRP A 49 -6.74 -0.82 -6.23
CA TRP A 49 -6.25 0.48 -5.81
C TRP A 49 -7.27 1.25 -4.98
N GLY A 50 -6.72 2.15 -4.16
CA GLY A 50 -7.46 3.04 -3.27
C GLY A 50 -6.74 4.36 -3.13
N ARG A 51 -7.49 5.44 -2.90
CA ARG A 51 -6.95 6.78 -2.69
C ARG A 51 -7.20 7.24 -1.27
N GLN A 52 -6.19 7.85 -0.67
CA GLN A 52 -6.26 8.54 0.61
C GLN A 52 -5.50 9.87 0.49
N GLY A 53 -6.22 10.99 0.52
CA GLY A 53 -5.61 12.31 0.26
C GLY A 53 -4.97 12.41 -1.12
N ASP A 54 -3.67 12.72 -1.14
CA ASP A 54 -2.80 12.83 -2.33
C ASP A 54 -2.06 11.52 -2.66
N ARG A 55 -2.35 10.45 -1.93
CA ARG A 55 -1.70 9.15 -2.06
C ARG A 55 -2.64 8.15 -2.72
N ILE A 56 -2.14 7.44 -3.73
CA ILE A 56 -2.82 6.30 -4.33
C ILE A 56 -2.01 5.05 -4.00
N THR A 57 -2.66 4.10 -3.35
CA THR A 57 -2.10 2.79 -3.01
C THR A 57 -2.59 1.79 -4.04
N PHE A 58 -1.67 0.99 -4.55
CA PHE A 58 -1.96 -0.10 -5.45
C PHE A 58 -1.46 -1.41 -4.84
N LEU A 59 -2.23 -2.47 -5.05
CA LEU A 59 -1.86 -3.83 -4.72
C LEU A 59 -1.93 -4.64 -6.01
N LEU A 60 -0.80 -5.19 -6.40
CA LEU A 60 -0.65 -6.08 -7.54
C LEU A 60 -0.61 -7.50 -7.02
N GLU A 61 -1.56 -8.33 -7.45
CA GLU A 61 -1.53 -9.76 -7.23
C GLU A 61 -1.25 -10.43 -8.57
N VAL A 62 -0.02 -10.91 -8.74
CA VAL A 62 0.44 -11.41 -10.02
C VAL A 62 1.00 -12.82 -9.88
N GLN A 63 0.47 -13.74 -10.67
CA GLN A 63 0.99 -15.10 -10.77
C GLN A 63 2.05 -15.14 -11.86
N THR A 64 3.33 -15.07 -11.47
CA THR A 64 4.44 -15.16 -12.42
C THR A 64 5.68 -15.74 -11.77
N LEU A 65 6.49 -16.45 -12.56
CA LEU A 65 7.82 -16.92 -12.18
C LEU A 65 8.92 -15.89 -12.52
N GLY A 66 8.57 -14.83 -13.25
CA GLY A 66 9.49 -13.81 -13.75
C GLY A 66 9.42 -12.50 -12.98
N TYR A 67 9.30 -11.41 -13.73
CA TYR A 67 9.15 -10.05 -13.21
C TYR A 67 7.84 -9.43 -13.68
N VAL A 68 7.39 -8.44 -12.92
CA VAL A 68 6.23 -7.61 -13.17
C VAL A 68 6.72 -6.17 -13.24
N GLY A 69 6.41 -5.48 -14.33
CA GLY A 69 6.54 -4.03 -14.43
C GLY A 69 5.15 -3.40 -14.34
N PHE A 70 4.97 -2.45 -13.44
CA PHE A 70 3.76 -1.64 -13.36
C PHE A 70 4.16 -0.17 -13.35
N GLY A 71 3.42 0.68 -14.06
CA GLY A 71 3.71 2.10 -14.10
C GLY A 71 2.50 2.99 -14.26
N LEU A 72 2.66 4.23 -13.82
CA LEU A 72 1.67 5.28 -13.98
C LEU A 72 2.24 6.39 -14.86
N SER A 73 1.45 6.79 -15.85
CA SER A 73 1.74 7.96 -16.68
C SER A 73 0.48 8.72 -17.01
N THR A 74 0.64 10.02 -17.22
CA THR A 74 -0.44 10.91 -17.65
C THR A 74 -0.80 10.71 -19.13
N THR A 75 0.12 10.17 -19.93
CA THR A 75 -0.01 10.01 -21.37
C THR A 75 -0.37 8.59 -21.79
N GLY A 76 -0.36 7.63 -20.85
CA GLY A 76 -0.46 6.20 -21.15
C GLY A 76 0.83 5.59 -21.73
N ALA A 77 1.86 6.41 -22.02
CA ALA A 77 3.16 5.92 -22.47
C ALA A 77 3.98 5.43 -21.27
N MET A 78 4.81 4.40 -21.49
CA MET A 78 5.79 3.96 -20.50
C MET A 78 6.96 4.95 -20.36
N ALA A 79 7.27 5.68 -21.43
CA ALA A 79 8.25 6.75 -21.39
C ALA A 79 7.76 7.84 -20.43
N SER A 80 8.62 8.23 -19.50
CA SER A 80 8.31 9.21 -18.43
C SER A 80 7.27 8.75 -17.41
N ALA A 81 6.96 7.45 -17.33
CA ALA A 81 6.14 6.89 -16.27
C ALA A 81 6.90 6.80 -14.94
N ASP A 82 6.14 6.81 -13.85
CA ASP A 82 6.60 6.33 -12.57
C ASP A 82 6.43 4.81 -12.53
N LEU A 83 7.55 4.09 -12.48
CA LEU A 83 7.60 2.64 -12.67
C LEU A 83 8.00 1.93 -11.38
N VAL A 84 7.36 0.80 -11.13
CA VAL A 84 7.75 -0.19 -10.13
C VAL A 84 7.96 -1.51 -10.87
N ILE A 85 9.12 -2.12 -10.67
CA ILE A 85 9.47 -3.42 -11.22
C ILE A 85 9.74 -4.35 -10.05
N GLY A 86 8.94 -5.42 -9.93
CA GLY A 86 9.08 -6.42 -8.88
C GLY A 86 9.22 -7.81 -9.48
N GLY A 87 9.87 -8.72 -8.79
CA GLY A 87 9.99 -10.11 -9.26
C GLY A 87 10.59 -11.02 -8.20
N VAL A 88 10.73 -12.29 -8.55
CA VAL A 88 11.41 -13.29 -7.71
C VAL A 88 12.74 -13.64 -8.36
N ARG A 89 13.83 -13.57 -7.61
CA ARG A 89 15.16 -14.01 -8.06
C ARG A 89 15.21 -15.54 -8.11
N GLN A 90 16.23 -16.08 -8.77
CA GLN A 90 16.47 -17.53 -8.82
C GLN A 90 16.62 -18.17 -7.43
N ASP A 91 17.09 -17.43 -6.42
CA ASP A 91 17.19 -17.88 -5.03
C ASP A 91 15.85 -17.81 -4.26
N GLY A 92 14.75 -17.51 -4.94
CA GLY A 92 13.41 -17.43 -4.38
C GLY A 92 13.12 -16.17 -3.57
N LYS A 93 14.05 -15.19 -3.54
CA LYS A 93 13.86 -13.93 -2.83
C LYS A 93 13.16 -12.88 -3.70
N PRO A 94 12.18 -12.14 -3.16
CA PRO A 94 11.57 -11.05 -3.90
C PRO A 94 12.58 -9.91 -4.05
N TYR A 95 12.49 -9.18 -5.16
CA TYR A 95 13.20 -7.94 -5.38
C TYR A 95 12.26 -6.88 -5.93
N LEU A 96 12.66 -5.63 -5.77
CA LEU A 96 11.86 -4.49 -6.17
C LEU A 96 12.78 -3.34 -6.59
N GLN A 97 12.43 -2.70 -7.70
CA GLN A 97 13.10 -1.54 -8.24
C GLN A 97 12.06 -0.47 -8.54
N VAL A 98 12.27 0.72 -7.99
CA VAL A 98 11.42 1.88 -8.22
C VAL A 98 12.17 2.86 -9.13
N ARG A 99 11.51 3.32 -10.19
CA ARG A 99 11.98 4.43 -11.03
C ARG A 99 10.91 5.51 -11.03
N ALA A 100 11.13 6.55 -10.24
CA ALA A 100 10.23 7.69 -10.15
C ALA A 100 10.80 8.89 -10.91
N GLN A 101 9.93 9.64 -11.59
CA GLN A 101 10.25 10.95 -12.13
C GLN A 101 10.46 11.94 -10.98
N LYS A 102 11.22 13.01 -11.24
CA LYS A 102 11.59 14.02 -10.25
C LYS A 102 10.34 14.70 -9.68
N GLY A 103 9.93 14.31 -8.47
CA GLY A 103 8.76 14.87 -7.78
C GLY A 103 7.77 13.83 -7.25
N LEU A 104 7.76 12.61 -7.80
CA LEU A 104 6.94 11.53 -7.27
C LEU A 104 7.67 10.82 -6.11
N ARG A 105 6.95 10.60 -5.00
CA ARG A 105 7.39 9.70 -3.93
C ARG A 105 6.71 8.35 -4.09
N ALA A 106 7.37 7.42 -4.77
CA ALA A 106 6.96 6.02 -4.81
C ALA A 106 7.72 5.23 -3.73
N SER A 107 6.97 4.49 -2.92
CA SER A 107 7.47 3.46 -2.01
C SER A 107 6.82 2.15 -2.41
N ALA A 108 7.57 1.06 -2.41
CA ALA A 108 7.02 -0.21 -2.82
C ALA A 108 7.57 -1.32 -1.90
N SER A 109 6.78 -2.37 -1.72
CA SER A 109 7.15 -3.60 -1.01
C SER A 109 6.68 -4.82 -1.80
N ALA A 110 7.49 -5.87 -1.80
CA ALA A 110 7.15 -7.13 -2.46
C ALA A 110 7.07 -8.24 -1.42
N GLN A 111 6.00 -9.04 -1.47
CA GLN A 111 5.81 -10.22 -0.65
C GLN A 111 5.44 -11.41 -1.56
N ILE A 112 5.94 -12.61 -1.20
CA ILE A 112 5.64 -13.83 -1.96
C ILE A 112 4.56 -14.58 -1.21
N HIS A 113 3.42 -14.83 -1.86
CA HIS A 113 2.36 -15.70 -1.36
C HIS A 113 2.44 -17.06 -2.07
N ARG A 114 2.98 -18.07 -1.38
CA ARG A 114 3.09 -19.42 -1.95
C ARG A 114 1.78 -20.17 -1.73
N THR A 115 1.17 -20.71 -2.78
CA THR A 115 0.05 -21.63 -2.59
C THR A 115 0.56 -22.95 -1.97
N PRO A 116 -0.24 -23.63 -1.13
CA PRO A 116 0.15 -24.92 -0.53
C PRO A 116 0.48 -26.01 -1.55
N SER A 117 -0.04 -25.91 -2.78
CA SER A 117 0.17 -26.88 -3.87
C SER A 117 1.52 -26.72 -4.58
N GLY A 118 2.26 -25.63 -4.35
CA GLY A 118 3.51 -25.34 -5.07
C GLY A 118 3.35 -25.07 -6.57
N GLU A 119 2.12 -25.07 -7.07
CA GLU A 119 1.80 -25.10 -8.51
C GLU A 119 1.65 -23.69 -9.12
N ALA A 120 1.39 -22.67 -8.29
CA ALA A 120 1.41 -21.27 -8.69
C ALA A 120 2.07 -20.41 -7.60
N THR A 121 3.24 -19.82 -7.90
CA THR A 121 3.83 -18.80 -7.03
C THR A 121 3.09 -17.50 -7.28
N MET A 122 2.13 -17.16 -6.43
CA MET A 122 1.46 -15.86 -6.48
C MET A 122 2.38 -14.82 -5.81
N MET A 123 2.83 -13.83 -6.58
CA MET A 123 3.57 -12.71 -6.04
C MET A 123 2.60 -11.57 -5.75
N ALA A 124 2.52 -11.17 -4.48
CA ALA A 124 1.76 -9.99 -4.07
C ALA A 124 2.74 -8.82 -3.93
N VAL A 125 2.69 -7.87 -4.87
CA VAL A 125 3.48 -6.64 -4.83
C VAL A 125 2.57 -5.50 -4.41
N SER A 126 2.78 -4.98 -3.21
CA SER A 126 2.10 -3.76 -2.78
C SER A 126 3.00 -2.58 -3.13
N PHE A 127 2.49 -1.63 -3.90
CA PHE A 127 3.24 -0.40 -4.14
C PHE A 127 2.35 0.80 -3.89
N THR A 128 2.95 1.83 -3.31
CA THR A 128 2.25 3.06 -3.03
C THR A 128 2.96 4.25 -3.65
N CYS A 129 2.22 5.06 -4.39
CA CYS A 129 2.70 6.33 -4.89
C CYS A 129 1.98 7.49 -4.20
N SER A 130 2.76 8.45 -3.70
CA SER A 130 2.26 9.76 -3.32
C SER A 130 2.43 10.71 -4.50
N LEU A 131 1.32 11.15 -5.07
CA LEU A 131 1.28 12.15 -6.13
C LEU A 131 1.50 13.52 -5.49
N LYS A 132 2.66 14.13 -5.70
CA LYS A 132 2.85 15.53 -5.31
C LYS A 132 2.09 16.39 -6.32
N LEU A 133 0.85 16.76 -6.00
CA LEU A 133 0.02 17.62 -6.85
C LEU A 133 0.72 18.97 -7.08
N PRO A 134 0.83 19.37 -8.35
CA PRO A 134 0.07 20.54 -8.79
C PRO A 134 -0.67 20.22 -10.10
N ILE A 135 -1.44 19.12 -10.16
CA ILE A 135 -2.16 18.70 -11.38
C ILE A 135 -3.68 18.59 -11.14
N LEU A 136 -4.23 19.45 -10.28
CA LEU A 136 -5.68 19.63 -10.12
C LEU A 136 -6.10 21.11 -10.29
N HIS A 137 -5.47 21.80 -11.24
CA HIS A 137 -5.93 23.12 -11.71
C HIS A 137 -6.21 23.13 -13.23
N GLY A 138 -6.53 21.97 -13.83
CA GLY A 138 -6.65 21.86 -15.28
C GLY A 138 -7.53 20.74 -15.81
N LEU A 139 -8.50 20.25 -15.04
CA LEU A 139 -9.64 19.53 -15.60
C LEU A 139 -10.87 20.34 -15.25
N HIS A 140 -11.47 20.86 -16.32
CA HIS A 140 -12.63 21.75 -16.39
C HIS A 140 -13.83 21.27 -15.58
#